data_AF-A0A5B0AXH8-F1
#
_entry.id   AF-A0A5B0AXH8-F1
#
_cell.length_a   1.000
_cell.length_b   1.000
_cell.length_c   1.000
_cell.angle_alpha   90.00
_cell.angle_beta   90.00
_cell.angle_gamma   90.00
#
_symmetry.space_group_name_H-M   'P 1'
#
loop_
_entity.id
_entity.type
_entity.pdbx_description
1 polymer ?
#
loop_
_entity_poly.entity_id
_entity_poly.type
_entity_poly.pdbx_seq_one_letter_code
_entity_poly.pdbx_strand_id
1 'polypeptide(L)'
;MMTSTTLAIGTSAGTLAVTACAALLTGVLATYTLLHHQQVFAWLQKVRHNDQASAELDNPDQWLADLYKAQCRLTQKPCCIEDFEDIAQITNMIKGVVDHTGAIRPDLTKIIERVEEYLATALPELPSSAVPPPEHRSRLARAMKQESARIELARAVVAGQHQITLLRRG
;
A
#
# COMPACT_ATOMS: atom_id res chain seq x y z
N MET A 1 69.61 52.51 -7.81
CA MET A 1 69.15 51.22 -8.37
C MET A 1 67.69 51.03 -8.01
N MET A 2 66.80 51.17 -8.99
CA MET A 2 65.41 50.68 -8.90
C MET A 2 65.13 49.97 -10.22
N THR A 3 65.30 48.66 -10.21
CA THR A 3 64.90 47.76 -11.29
C THR A 3 63.39 47.61 -11.25
N SER A 4 62.68 48.32 -12.13
CA SER A 4 61.27 48.04 -12.40
C SER A 4 61.17 46.79 -13.26
N THR A 5 60.87 45.65 -12.64
CA THR A 5 60.38 44.47 -13.34
C THR A 5 58.88 44.65 -13.63
N THR A 6 58.57 45.30 -14.75
CA THR A 6 57.24 45.20 -15.37
C THR A 6 56.99 43.75 -15.73
N LEU A 7 56.09 43.09 -14.99
CA LEU A 7 55.51 41.80 -15.34
C LEU A 7 54.87 41.91 -16.73
N ALA A 8 55.55 41.38 -17.75
CA ALA A 8 54.97 41.14 -19.05
C ALA A 8 53.94 40.00 -18.92
N ILE A 9 52.71 40.36 -18.55
CA ILE A 9 51.55 39.49 -18.72
C ILE A 9 51.24 39.51 -20.23
N GLY A 10 51.95 38.69 -20.99
CA GLY A 10 51.75 38.54 -22.42
C GLY A 10 50.44 37.81 -22.69
N THR A 11 49.35 38.55 -22.90
CA THR A 11 48.14 38.05 -23.54
C THR A 11 48.42 37.87 -25.03
N SER A 12 49.11 36.78 -25.40
CA SER A 12 49.24 36.41 -26.80
C SER A 12 47.86 36.03 -27.36
N ALA A 13 47.63 36.24 -28.65
CA ALA A 13 46.36 35.85 -29.28
C ALA A 13 46.01 34.36 -29.03
N GLY A 14 47.02 33.50 -28.83
CA GLY A 14 46.86 32.10 -28.45
C GLY A 14 46.29 31.89 -27.05
N THR A 15 46.70 32.67 -26.03
CA THR A 15 46.12 32.53 -24.69
C THR A 15 44.68 33.05 -24.63
N LEU A 16 44.35 34.09 -25.39
CA LEU A 16 42.96 34.57 -25.54
C LEU A 16 42.06 33.55 -26.27
N ALA A 17 42.59 32.87 -27.30
CA ALA A 17 41.86 31.83 -28.00
C ALA A 17 41.58 30.61 -27.10
N VAL A 18 42.57 30.18 -26.31
CA VAL A 18 42.41 29.05 -25.38
C VAL A 18 41.41 29.38 -24.26
N THR A 19 41.46 30.59 -23.68
CA THR A 19 40.49 31.00 -22.66
C THR A 19 39.08 31.13 -23.21
N ALA A 20 38.92 31.62 -24.44
CA ALA A 20 37.61 31.67 -25.11
C ALA A 20 37.05 30.26 -25.36
N CYS A 21 37.86 29.33 -25.88
CA CYS A 21 37.45 27.94 -26.08
C CYS A 21 37.13 27.24 -24.75
N ALA A 22 37.93 27.47 -23.71
CA ALA A 22 37.69 26.93 -22.38
C ALA A 22 36.38 27.46 -21.79
N ALA A 23 36.12 28.77 -21.89
CA ALA A 23 34.88 29.38 -21.40
C ALA A 23 33.64 28.83 -22.13
N LEU A 24 33.73 28.62 -23.45
CA LEU A 24 32.65 28.00 -24.22
C LEU A 24 32.40 26.55 -23.77
N LEU A 25 33.46 25.75 -23.61
CA LEU A 25 33.35 24.36 -23.12
C LEU A 25 32.76 24.29 -21.72
N THR A 26 33.23 25.15 -20.80
CA THR A 26 32.69 25.23 -19.44
C THR A 26 31.23 25.68 -19.44
N GLY A 27 30.85 26.64 -20.29
CA GLY A 27 29.46 27.09 -20.44
C GLY A 27 28.53 25.98 -20.96
N VAL A 28 28.98 25.20 -21.97
CA VAL A 28 28.23 24.06 -22.50
C VAL A 28 28.10 22.95 -21.45
N LEU A 29 29.18 22.63 -20.74
CA LEU A 29 29.14 21.64 -19.66
C LEU A 29 28.24 22.08 -18.51
N ALA A 30 28.31 23.35 -18.10
CA ALA A 30 27.48 23.90 -17.02
C ALA A 30 25.98 23.92 -17.38
N THR A 31 25.64 24.24 -18.63
CA THR A 31 24.24 24.21 -19.09
C THR A 31 23.72 22.78 -19.19
N TYR A 32 24.53 21.84 -19.70
CA TYR A 32 24.15 20.42 -19.75
C TYR A 32 23.98 19.82 -18.35
N THR A 33 24.88 20.11 -17.41
CA THR A 33 24.74 19.63 -16.03
C THR A 33 23.51 20.21 -15.35
N LEU A 34 23.19 21.50 -15.57
CA LEU A 34 21.97 22.11 -15.05
C LEU A 34 20.71 21.44 -15.59
N LEU A 35 20.62 21.23 -16.91
CA LEU A 35 19.48 20.55 -17.53
C LEU A 35 19.34 19.11 -17.03
N HIS A 36 20.47 18.40 -16.91
CA HIS A 36 20.48 17.04 -16.40
C HIS A 36 20.03 16.99 -14.93
N HIS A 37 20.49 17.92 -14.09
CA HIS A 37 20.02 18.01 -12.71
C HIS A 37 18.51 18.28 -12.64
N GLN A 38 17.98 19.20 -13.45
CA GLN A 38 16.54 19.46 -13.49
C GLN A 38 15.73 18.21 -13.88
N GLN A 39 16.21 17.46 -14.88
CA GLN A 39 15.57 16.21 -15.30
C GLN A 39 15.63 15.15 -14.20
N VAL A 40 16.78 14.97 -13.55
CA VAL A 40 16.94 14.01 -12.45
C VAL A 40 16.05 14.39 -11.27
N PHE A 41 15.96 15.67 -10.90
CA PHE A 41 15.08 16.12 -9.82
C PHE A 41 13.60 15.90 -10.14
N ALA A 42 13.17 16.22 -11.36
CA ALA A 42 11.80 15.97 -11.79
C ALA A 42 11.47 14.47 -11.76
N TRP A 43 12.41 13.62 -12.21
CA TRP A 43 12.28 12.17 -12.12
C TRP A 43 12.23 11.69 -10.66
N LEU A 44 13.09 12.20 -9.78
CA LEU A 44 13.13 11.84 -8.37
C LEU A 44 11.83 12.23 -7.64
N GLN A 45 11.27 13.40 -7.95
CA GLN A 45 9.97 13.82 -7.44
C GLN A 45 8.85 12.88 -7.91
N LYS A 46 8.87 12.48 -9.19
CA LYS A 46 7.91 11.52 -9.74
C LYS A 46 8.01 10.15 -9.05
N VAL A 47 9.22 9.63 -8.89
CA VAL A 47 9.46 8.35 -8.20
C VAL A 47 8.97 8.43 -6.75
N ARG A 48 9.32 9.49 -6.02
CA ARG A 48 8.90 9.68 -4.63
C ARG A 48 7.38 9.76 -4.47
N HIS A 49 6.69 10.41 -5.41
CA HIS A 49 5.23 10.47 -5.40
C HIS A 49 4.60 9.09 -5.62
N ASN A 50 5.15 8.31 -6.56
CA ASN A 50 4.72 6.93 -6.80
C ASN A 50 5.01 6.01 -5.59
N ASP A 51 6.16 6.17 -4.94
CA ASP A 51 6.52 5.42 -3.73
C ASP A 51 5.56 5.76 -2.58
N GLN A 52 5.18 7.04 -2.43
CA GLN A 52 4.25 7.47 -1.40
C GLN A 52 2.84 6.93 -1.64
N ALA A 53 2.35 6.98 -2.89
CA ALA A 53 1.06 6.37 -3.27
C ALA A 53 1.06 4.84 -3.07
N SER A 54 2.20 4.18 -3.32
CA SER A 54 2.36 2.75 -3.08
C SER A 54 2.37 2.42 -1.58
N ALA A 55 3.03 3.24 -0.76
CA ALA A 55 3.09 3.07 0.69
C ALA A 55 1.71 3.23 1.36
N GLU A 56 0.83 4.06 0.82
CA GLU A 56 -0.56 4.17 1.29
C GLU A 56 -1.36 2.86 1.13
N LEU A 57 -0.95 1.99 0.21
CA LEU A 57 -1.57 0.69 -0.05
C LEU A 57 -0.96 -0.46 0.77
N ASP A 58 0.18 -0.27 1.43
CA ASP A 58 0.86 -1.33 2.18
C ASP A 58 0.10 -1.77 3.43
N ASN A 59 -0.41 -0.81 4.19
CA ASN A 59 -1.23 -1.09 5.37
C ASN A 59 -2.52 -1.87 5.05
N PRO A 60 -3.36 -1.43 4.09
CA PRO A 60 -4.56 -2.20 3.75
C PRO A 60 -4.24 -3.57 3.16
N ASP A 61 -3.16 -3.72 2.38
CA ASP A 61 -2.74 -5.04 1.87
C ASP A 61 -2.38 -6.00 3.01
N GLN A 62 -1.61 -5.52 3.98
CA GLN A 62 -1.23 -6.27 5.17
C GLN A 62 -2.46 -6.68 6.00
N TRP A 63 -3.39 -5.76 6.26
CA TRP A 63 -4.60 -6.05 7.02
C TRP A 63 -5.53 -7.02 6.30
N LEU A 64 -5.63 -6.94 4.97
CA LEU A 64 -6.36 -7.92 4.18
C LEU A 64 -5.72 -9.32 4.26
N ALA A 65 -4.39 -9.40 4.26
CA ALA A 65 -3.68 -10.66 4.46
C ALA A 65 -3.91 -11.22 5.87
N ASP A 66 -3.89 -10.37 6.90
CA ASP A 66 -4.15 -10.76 8.28
C ASP A 66 -5.61 -11.19 8.48
N LEU A 67 -6.57 -10.50 7.85
CA LEU A 67 -7.98 -10.88 7.83
C LEU A 67 -8.17 -12.26 7.16
N TYR A 68 -7.50 -12.48 6.02
CA TYR A 68 -7.50 -13.76 5.33
C TYR A 68 -6.95 -14.88 6.21
N LYS A 69 -5.87 -14.62 6.95
CA LYS A 69 -5.27 -15.58 7.87
C LYS A 69 -6.18 -15.87 9.07
N ALA A 70 -6.81 -14.85 9.65
CA ALA A 70 -7.74 -14.98 10.76
C ALA A 70 -8.95 -15.85 10.38
N GLN A 71 -9.61 -15.58 9.25
CA GLN A 71 -10.73 -16.43 8.79
C GLN A 71 -10.29 -17.86 8.47
N CYS A 72 -9.05 -18.07 7.99
CA CYS A 72 -8.56 -19.41 7.68
C CYS A 72 -8.40 -20.26 8.95
N ARG A 73 -8.02 -19.65 10.08
CA ARG A 73 -7.92 -20.34 11.37
C ARG A 73 -9.27 -20.85 11.89
N LEU A 74 -10.36 -20.20 11.49
CA LEU A 74 -11.72 -20.54 11.88
C LEU A 74 -12.42 -21.50 10.90
N THR A 75 -11.71 -21.96 9.86
CA THR A 75 -12.27 -22.87 8.85
C THR A 75 -12.77 -24.17 9.49
N GLN A 76 -13.98 -24.61 9.11
CA GLN A 76 -14.60 -25.85 9.60
C GLN A 76 -14.82 -25.90 11.13
N LYS A 77 -14.63 -24.80 11.84
CA LYS A 77 -14.95 -24.65 13.26
C LYS A 77 -16.24 -23.81 13.39
N PRO A 78 -17.30 -24.34 14.01
CA PRO A 78 -18.44 -23.52 14.39
C PRO A 78 -17.99 -22.47 15.42
N CYS A 79 -18.14 -21.19 15.10
CA CYS A 79 -17.59 -20.10 15.91
C CYS A 79 -18.68 -19.30 16.64
N CYS A 80 -18.38 -18.97 17.89
CA CYS A 80 -19.18 -18.05 18.70
C CYS A 80 -18.63 -16.61 18.54
N ILE A 81 -19.28 -15.62 19.15
CA ILE A 81 -18.90 -14.21 18.97
C ILE A 81 -17.49 -13.92 19.50
N GLU A 82 -17.06 -14.66 20.51
CA GLU A 82 -15.75 -14.56 21.16
C GLU A 82 -14.62 -15.02 20.22
N ASP A 83 -14.89 -16.04 19.37
CA ASP A 83 -13.91 -16.52 18.38
C ASP A 83 -13.63 -15.49 17.28
N PHE A 84 -14.45 -14.43 17.18
CA PHE A 84 -14.36 -13.41 16.15
C PHE A 84 -13.58 -12.15 16.55
N GLU A 85 -13.00 -12.11 17.75
CA GLU A 85 -12.27 -10.93 18.26
C GLU A 85 -11.21 -10.41 17.27
N ASP A 86 -10.34 -11.29 16.78
CA ASP A 86 -9.30 -10.96 15.80
C ASP A 86 -9.89 -10.33 14.52
N ILE A 87 -10.99 -10.89 14.02
CA ILE A 87 -11.65 -10.44 12.79
C ILE A 87 -12.31 -9.06 13.00
N ALA A 88 -12.94 -8.86 14.15
CA ALA A 88 -13.54 -7.58 14.53
C ALA A 88 -12.47 -6.48 14.70
N GLN A 89 -11.33 -6.82 15.33
CA GLN A 89 -10.21 -5.89 15.50
C GLN A 89 -9.65 -5.43 14.16
N ILE A 90 -9.34 -6.37 13.26
CA ILE A 90 -8.79 -6.05 11.94
C ILE A 90 -9.79 -5.20 11.13
N THR A 91 -11.09 -5.50 11.23
CA THR A 91 -12.13 -4.73 10.54
C THR A 91 -12.22 -3.29 11.04
N ASN A 92 -12.03 -3.06 12.34
CA ASN A 92 -11.98 -1.70 12.89
C ASN A 92 -10.76 -0.93 12.38
N MET A 93 -9.61 -1.58 12.19
CA MET A 93 -8.44 -0.95 11.58
C MET A 93 -8.72 -0.56 10.13
N ILE A 94 -9.35 -1.44 9.34
CA ILE A 94 -9.75 -1.16 7.96
C ILE A 94 -10.76 0.01 7.90
N LYS A 95 -11.76 0.03 8.79
CA LYS A 95 -12.73 1.13 8.91
C LYS A 95 -12.04 2.47 9.15
N GLY A 96 -10.99 2.51 9.97
CA GLY A 96 -10.22 3.73 10.27
C GLY A 96 -9.47 4.31 9.07
N VAL A 97 -9.24 3.54 8.01
CA VAL A 97 -8.47 3.98 6.83
C VAL A 97 -9.30 4.04 5.55
N VAL A 98 -10.52 3.47 5.56
CA VAL A 98 -11.41 3.42 4.38
C VAL A 98 -11.65 4.80 3.76
N ASP A 99 -11.79 5.83 4.60
CA ASP A 99 -12.05 7.21 4.16
C ASP A 99 -10.80 7.91 3.62
N HIS A 100 -9.62 7.37 3.91
CA HIS A 100 -8.33 7.94 3.54
C HIS A 100 -7.76 7.31 2.26
N THR A 101 -8.21 6.11 1.88
CA THR A 101 -7.73 5.42 0.67
C THR A 101 -8.78 5.41 -0.44
N GLY A 102 -8.96 6.57 -1.09
CA GLY A 102 -10.01 6.79 -2.08
C GLY A 102 -10.04 5.79 -3.25
N ALA A 103 -8.88 5.30 -3.70
CA ALA A 103 -8.76 4.38 -4.84
C ALA A 103 -9.31 2.96 -4.58
N ILE A 104 -9.23 2.47 -3.33
CA ILE A 104 -9.72 1.13 -2.93
C ILE A 104 -10.92 1.18 -1.98
N ARG A 105 -11.40 2.38 -1.63
CA ARG A 105 -12.56 2.58 -0.76
C ARG A 105 -13.76 1.68 -1.10
N PRO A 106 -14.22 1.53 -2.36
CA PRO A 106 -15.37 0.68 -2.65
C PRO A 106 -15.11 -0.79 -2.30
N ASP A 107 -13.90 -1.30 -2.57
CA ASP A 107 -13.54 -2.68 -2.28
C ASP A 107 -13.40 -2.92 -0.77
N LEU A 108 -12.77 -1.99 -0.04
CA LEU A 108 -12.67 -2.09 1.41
C LEU A 108 -14.05 -1.99 2.08
N THR A 109 -14.94 -1.13 1.59
CA THR A 109 -16.32 -1.01 2.09
C THR A 109 -17.07 -2.33 1.91
N LYS A 110 -16.96 -2.93 0.73
CA LYS A 110 -17.55 -4.24 0.45
C LYS A 110 -16.99 -5.34 1.35
N ILE A 111 -15.69 -5.31 1.64
CA ILE A 111 -15.07 -6.28 2.57
C ILE A 111 -15.61 -6.08 3.98
N ILE A 112 -15.75 -4.84 4.45
CA ILE A 112 -16.37 -4.54 5.76
C ILE A 112 -17.80 -5.09 5.83
N GLU A 113 -18.62 -4.85 4.81
CA GLU A 113 -19.99 -5.39 4.75
C GLU A 113 -19.99 -6.92 4.84
N ARG A 114 -19.08 -7.59 4.12
CA ARG A 114 -18.94 -9.06 4.18
C ARG A 114 -18.48 -9.56 5.55
N VAL A 115 -17.62 -8.81 6.24
CA VAL A 115 -17.25 -9.16 7.62
C VAL A 115 -18.45 -9.02 8.54
N GLU A 116 -19.22 -7.93 8.44
CA GLU A 116 -20.42 -7.74 9.27
C GLU A 116 -21.45 -8.84 9.03
N GLU A 117 -21.66 -9.25 7.77
CA GLU A 117 -22.48 -10.41 7.41
C GLU A 117 -21.96 -11.70 8.06
N TYR A 118 -20.64 -11.90 8.08
CA TYR A 118 -20.03 -13.08 8.70
C TYR A 118 -20.16 -13.06 10.23
N LEU A 119 -19.91 -11.93 10.88
CA LEU A 119 -20.10 -11.76 12.33
C LEU A 119 -21.56 -12.00 12.74
N ALA A 120 -22.52 -11.58 11.92
CA ALA A 120 -23.95 -11.82 12.15
C ALA A 120 -24.34 -13.32 12.09
N THR A 121 -23.45 -14.19 11.59
CA THR A 121 -23.65 -15.65 11.60
C THR A 121 -23.10 -16.35 12.86
N ALA A 122 -22.56 -15.60 13.83
CA ALA A 122 -22.07 -16.15 15.07
C ALA A 122 -23.10 -17.04 15.77
N LEU A 123 -22.64 -18.21 16.22
CA LEU A 123 -23.49 -19.16 16.90
C LEU A 123 -23.65 -18.75 18.37
N PRO A 124 -24.84 -18.94 18.97
CA PRO A 124 -25.01 -18.74 20.41
C PRO A 124 -24.19 -19.77 21.21
N GLU A 125 -23.65 -19.37 22.35
CA GLU A 125 -22.92 -20.24 23.26
C GLU A 125 -23.74 -21.48 23.63
N LEU A 126 -23.10 -22.65 23.60
CA LEU A 126 -23.76 -23.90 23.98
C LEU A 126 -23.72 -24.09 25.50
N PRO A 127 -24.86 -24.38 26.15
CA PRO A 127 -24.81 -25.04 27.45
C PRO A 127 -24.21 -26.45 27.26
N SER A 128 -23.34 -26.87 28.18
CA SER A 128 -22.62 -28.16 28.16
C SER A 128 -23.52 -29.42 28.12
N SER A 129 -24.85 -29.27 28.14
CA SER A 129 -25.80 -30.39 28.11
C SER A 129 -26.14 -30.81 26.67
N ALA A 130 -26.23 -32.12 26.45
CA ALA A 130 -26.60 -32.72 25.17
C ALA A 130 -27.84 -32.06 24.53
N VAL A 131 -27.65 -31.55 23.33
CA VAL A 131 -28.64 -30.80 22.55
C VAL A 131 -29.70 -31.76 22.01
N PRO A 132 -31.01 -31.46 22.16
CA PRO A 132 -32.06 -32.33 21.63
C PRO A 132 -32.03 -32.38 20.09
N PRO A 133 -32.42 -33.51 19.46
CA PRO A 133 -32.34 -33.75 18.01
C PRO A 133 -32.93 -32.68 17.07
N PRO A 134 -34.09 -32.05 17.36
CA PRO A 134 -34.65 -31.01 16.47
C PRO A 134 -33.80 -29.74 16.42
N GLU A 135 -33.08 -29.41 17.50
CA GLU A 135 -32.14 -28.28 17.54
C GLU A 135 -30.85 -28.55 16.75
N HIS A 136 -30.55 -29.82 16.45
CA HIS A 136 -29.36 -30.19 15.70
C HIS A 136 -29.44 -29.73 14.24
N ARG A 137 -30.61 -29.84 13.60
CA ARG A 137 -30.82 -29.42 12.21
C ARG A 137 -30.72 -27.91 12.03
N SER A 138 -31.32 -27.13 12.95
CA SER A 138 -31.24 -25.67 12.90
C SER A 138 -29.82 -25.17 13.15
N ARG A 139 -29.05 -25.84 14.01
CA ARG A 139 -27.63 -25.55 14.25
C ARG A 139 -26.76 -25.88 13.05
N LEU A 140 -26.96 -27.03 12.41
CA LEU A 140 -26.26 -27.38 11.18
C LEU A 140 -26.54 -26.34 10.08
N ALA A 141 -27.79 -25.91 9.92
CA ALA A 141 -28.15 -24.87 8.96
C ALA A 141 -27.44 -23.53 9.25
N ARG A 142 -27.31 -23.13 10.53
CA ARG A 142 -26.56 -21.93 10.92
C ARG A 142 -25.06 -22.07 10.69
N ALA A 143 -24.46 -23.22 11.01
CA ALA A 143 -23.05 -23.50 10.75
C ALA A 143 -22.75 -23.50 9.23
N MET A 144 -23.64 -24.04 8.40
CA MET A 144 -23.53 -23.95 6.94
C MET A 144 -23.61 -22.50 6.45
N LYS A 145 -24.50 -21.69 7.03
CA LYS A 145 -24.60 -20.26 6.71
C LYS A 145 -23.32 -19.50 7.09
N GLN A 146 -22.74 -19.82 8.25
CA GLN A 146 -21.46 -19.27 8.70
C GLN A 146 -20.32 -19.62 7.74
N GLU A 147 -20.21 -20.87 7.32
CA GLU A 147 -19.19 -21.29 6.34
C GLU A 147 -19.40 -20.63 4.97
N SER A 148 -20.66 -20.47 4.53
CA SER A 148 -20.98 -19.74 3.29
C SER A 148 -20.51 -18.28 3.37
N ALA A 149 -20.79 -17.59 4.47
CA ALA A 149 -20.38 -16.21 4.68
C ALA A 149 -18.84 -16.08 4.75
N ARG A 150 -18.16 -17.04 5.37
CA ARG A 150 -16.69 -17.13 5.37
C ARG A 150 -16.12 -17.23 3.95
N ILE A 151 -16.70 -18.08 3.11
CA ILE A 151 -16.26 -18.25 1.71
C ILE A 151 -16.45 -16.96 0.92
N GLU A 152 -17.58 -16.27 1.12
CA GLU A 152 -17.83 -14.98 0.47
C GLU A 152 -16.86 -13.90 0.93
N LEU A 153 -16.57 -13.82 2.23
CA LEU A 153 -15.53 -12.95 2.77
C LEU A 153 -14.17 -13.24 2.13
N ALA A 154 -13.79 -14.52 2.04
CA ALA A 154 -12.52 -14.90 1.41
C ALA A 154 -12.42 -14.45 -0.05
N ARG A 155 -13.50 -14.57 -0.82
CA ARG A 155 -13.54 -14.07 -2.21
C ARG A 155 -13.40 -12.55 -2.27
N ALA A 156 -14.07 -11.82 -1.36
CA ALA A 156 -13.99 -10.36 -1.30
C ALA A 156 -12.57 -9.89 -0.95
N VAL A 157 -11.92 -10.54 0.02
CA VAL A 157 -10.54 -10.23 0.42
C VAL A 157 -9.56 -10.47 -0.72
N VAL A 158 -9.64 -11.61 -1.41
CA VAL A 158 -8.78 -11.90 -2.57
C VAL A 158 -9.00 -10.90 -3.70
N ALA A 159 -10.25 -10.50 -3.96
CA ALA A 159 -10.55 -9.46 -4.95
C ALA A 159 -9.93 -8.10 -4.57
N GLY A 160 -10.03 -7.70 -3.29
CA GLY A 160 -9.40 -6.48 -2.78
C GLY A 160 -7.87 -6.49 -2.91
N GLN A 161 -7.22 -7.60 -2.57
CA GLN A 161 -5.76 -7.77 -2.76
C GLN A 161 -5.35 -7.71 -4.24
N HIS A 162 -6.16 -8.29 -5.13
CA HIS A 162 -5.93 -8.19 -6.56
C HIS A 162 -6.03 -6.74 -7.04
N GLN A 163 -7.02 -5.98 -6.56
CA GLN A 163 -7.17 -4.57 -6.90
C GLN A 163 -5.99 -3.73 -6.40
N ILE A 164 -5.50 -3.95 -5.18
CA ILE A 164 -4.28 -3.30 -4.67
C ILE A 164 -3.09 -3.61 -5.58
N THR A 165 -2.95 -4.86 -6.02
CA THR A 165 -1.88 -5.27 -6.94
C THR A 165 -1.99 -4.55 -8.29
N LEU A 166 -3.19 -4.34 -8.82
CA LEU A 166 -3.42 -3.59 -10.04
C LEU A 166 -3.03 -2.11 -9.88
N LEU A 167 -3.41 -1.50 -8.75
CA LEU A 167 -3.08 -0.10 -8.45
C LEU A 167 -1.58 0.13 -8.26
N ARG A 168 -0.84 -0.86 -7.75
CA ARG A 168 0.63 -0.78 -7.67
C ARG A 168 1.33 -0.85 -9.04
N ARG A 169 0.64 -1.37 -10.07
CA ARG A 169 1.21 -1.59 -11.41
C ARG A 169 0.81 -0.53 -12.43
N GLY A 170 -0.27 0.21 -12.19
CA GLY A 170 -0.76 1.30 -13.03
C GLY A 170 -0.10 2.62 -12.69
#